data_AF-A0A192A0I7-F1
#
_entry.id   AF-A0A192A0I7-F1
#
_cell.length_a   1.000
_cell.length_b   1.000
_cell.length_c   1.000
_cell.angle_alpha   90.00
_cell.angle_beta   90.00
_cell.angle_gamma   90.00
#
_symmetry.space_group_name_H-M   'P 1'
#
loop_
_entity.id
_entity.type
_entity.pdbx_description
1 polymer ?
#
loop_
_entity_poly.entity_id
_entity_poly.type
_entity_poly.pdbx_seq_one_letter_code
_entity_poly.pdbx_strand_id
1 'polypeptide(L)'
;MKLTRKQIAVGAVALVVAGAAVVQMVWHPFHLFGRTRALHARQVQLDLTYPDALIDSQSLSQLPRDVLRVPLLRDVLTEDFVAYYEGNEDRLSVAGALRRLAYEQKLDLAETVLKHVFDEPARVMLWRGPDDKLRYWVLSMQRNGLAKALEAVATVATSDTQLTKVADALGDSGAPVYALRLSATRSILIASKGDRLIALSEPGILLDKDGKPVSKQANALAALLSDDAGKRNVQGNAYALPTAETTGHHVVVSANYLSFGYQQYFPGIEALRFDFAAGASGNGWQSAALIDPGRLSGKWDNAALWHALPADPAACATLPVDWKAAGALLRNVAGDAKEVTEAAAHVGDAFAGPAAACWYGKSSLVAPLFVAKLYSPAQAEAVKPALGALFGQIVGSYEAKAQADDKAGAYKRLPVTTKQGPANATLWQRPVSARYGTAQSAGAPFAAQLSSDRYFPVTLAIAGDVVVFSPDARLVDDALAVLAKRFPAVADSLPRDKTDRIVLTMTPASLAPLVRREAGAALPADQEAVFLNAAQTHLFPKLKALARYAPVSLALDGGVPSSRGWVPVTWLSSGRGLPAGGDGTPPAPTDTAAASAPSAAPADAPATEAAAPVAADNVSTQ
;
A
#
# COMPACT_ATOMS: atom_id res chain seq x y z
N MET A 1 -72.18 -10.43 -41.10
CA MET A 1 -71.20 -11.10 -41.99
C MET A 1 -70.70 -12.35 -41.29
N LYS A 2 -70.95 -13.54 -41.85
CA LYS A 2 -70.53 -14.83 -41.27
C LYS A 2 -69.10 -15.13 -41.72
N LEU A 3 -68.13 -14.98 -40.82
CA LEU A 3 -66.73 -15.34 -41.08
C LEU A 3 -66.65 -16.85 -41.33
N THR A 4 -66.13 -17.23 -42.50
CA THR A 4 -66.00 -18.63 -42.92
C THR A 4 -64.86 -19.30 -42.16
N ARG A 5 -64.91 -20.63 -41.95
CA ARG A 5 -63.86 -21.39 -41.23
C ARG A 5 -62.44 -21.16 -41.78
N LYS A 6 -62.29 -20.84 -43.06
CA LYS A 6 -61.00 -20.43 -43.66
C LYS A 6 -60.52 -19.05 -43.17
N GLN A 7 -61.42 -18.09 -42.98
CA GLN A 7 -61.06 -16.76 -42.46
C GLN A 7 -60.69 -16.82 -40.97
N ILE A 8 -61.29 -17.73 -40.21
CA ILE A 8 -60.92 -17.98 -38.80
C ILE A 8 -59.54 -18.67 -38.73
N ALA A 9 -59.25 -19.62 -39.62
CA ALA A 9 -57.95 -20.28 -39.67
C ALA A 9 -56.81 -19.31 -40.09
N VAL A 10 -57.05 -18.44 -41.07
CA VAL A 10 -56.07 -17.41 -41.47
C VAL A 10 -55.89 -16.36 -40.39
N GLY A 11 -56.97 -15.96 -39.70
CA GLY A 11 -56.90 -15.05 -38.56
C GLY A 11 -56.12 -15.62 -37.37
N ALA A 12 -56.29 -16.92 -37.07
CA ALA A 12 -55.57 -17.60 -36.00
C ALA A 12 -54.08 -17.77 -36.31
N VAL A 13 -53.72 -18.11 -37.56
CA VAL A 13 -52.31 -18.20 -37.97
C VAL A 13 -51.64 -16.82 -37.98
N ALA A 14 -52.34 -15.77 -38.41
CA ALA A 14 -51.81 -14.40 -38.36
C ALA A 14 -51.60 -13.92 -36.91
N LEU A 15 -52.48 -14.28 -35.98
CA LEU A 15 -52.34 -13.97 -34.54
C LEU A 15 -51.21 -14.76 -33.88
N VAL A 16 -50.98 -16.01 -34.27
CA VAL A 16 -49.86 -16.83 -33.76
C VAL A 16 -48.52 -16.34 -34.34
N VAL A 17 -48.46 -15.94 -35.60
CA VAL A 17 -47.24 -15.37 -36.21
C VAL A 17 -46.95 -13.97 -35.66
N ALA A 18 -47.96 -13.12 -35.48
CA ALA A 18 -47.79 -11.82 -34.82
C ALA A 18 -47.44 -11.98 -33.34
N GLY A 19 -48.04 -12.94 -32.64
CA GLY A 19 -47.71 -13.29 -31.26
C GLY A 19 -46.29 -13.84 -31.10
N ALA A 20 -45.85 -14.72 -32.02
CA ALA A 20 -44.49 -15.23 -32.04
C ALA A 20 -43.46 -14.14 -32.39
N ALA A 21 -43.79 -13.22 -33.29
CA ALA A 21 -42.96 -12.07 -33.62
C ALA A 21 -42.85 -11.10 -32.42
N VAL A 22 -43.93 -10.84 -31.69
CA VAL A 22 -43.92 -9.99 -30.49
C VAL A 22 -43.20 -10.68 -29.33
N VAL A 23 -43.38 -11.99 -29.13
CA VAL A 23 -42.63 -12.76 -28.12
C VAL A 23 -41.13 -12.80 -28.46
N GLN A 24 -40.76 -12.98 -29.74
CA GLN A 24 -39.37 -12.85 -30.17
C GLN A 24 -38.83 -11.42 -30.00
N MET A 25 -39.64 -10.38 -30.22
CA MET A 25 -39.20 -8.99 -30.07
C MET A 25 -39.08 -8.56 -28.59
N VAL A 26 -39.87 -9.17 -27.69
CA VAL A 26 -39.85 -8.92 -26.24
C VAL A 26 -38.79 -9.78 -25.52
N TRP A 27 -38.50 -11.00 -26.00
CA TRP A 27 -37.42 -11.85 -25.44
C TRP A 27 -36.07 -11.72 -26.14
N HIS A 28 -36.01 -11.25 -27.39
CA HIS A 28 -34.77 -11.01 -28.14
C HIS A 28 -34.71 -9.62 -28.80
N PRO A 29 -34.65 -8.51 -28.03
CA PRO A 29 -34.53 -7.17 -28.60
C PRO A 29 -33.15 -6.89 -29.28
N PHE A 30 -32.28 -7.89 -29.44
CA PHE A 30 -30.86 -7.70 -29.82
C PHE A 30 -30.40 -8.34 -31.13
N HIS A 31 -31.25 -9.06 -31.89
CA HIS A 31 -30.78 -9.74 -33.11
C HIS A 31 -30.96 -8.95 -34.42
N LEU A 32 -31.82 -7.92 -34.47
CA LEU A 32 -32.03 -7.10 -35.69
C LEU A 32 -31.19 -5.82 -35.77
N PHE A 33 -30.46 -5.48 -34.70
CA PHE A 33 -29.46 -4.42 -34.73
C PHE A 33 -28.09 -5.04 -34.43
N GLY A 34 -27.49 -5.64 -35.46
CA GLY A 34 -26.06 -5.97 -35.50
C GLY A 34 -25.21 -4.71 -35.51
N ARG A 35 -25.31 -3.89 -34.47
CA ARG A 35 -24.24 -2.99 -34.06
C ARG A 35 -23.47 -3.75 -33.00
N THR A 36 -22.21 -4.06 -33.31
CA THR A 36 -21.17 -4.28 -32.32
C THR A 36 -21.39 -3.29 -31.18
N ARG A 37 -21.89 -3.77 -30.04
CA ARG A 37 -21.98 -2.94 -28.83
C ARG A 37 -20.55 -2.64 -28.46
N ALA A 38 -20.08 -1.47 -28.88
CA ALA A 38 -18.76 -0.96 -28.55
C ALA A 38 -18.55 -1.16 -27.06
N LEU A 39 -17.47 -1.85 -26.69
CA LEU A 39 -16.95 -1.80 -25.33
C LEU A 39 -16.86 -0.31 -25.00
N HIS A 40 -17.66 0.16 -24.05
CA HIS A 40 -17.59 1.55 -23.60
C HIS A 40 -16.33 1.68 -22.73
N ALA A 41 -15.16 1.58 -23.36
CA ALA A 41 -13.87 1.72 -22.71
C ALA A 41 -13.66 3.21 -22.42
N ARG A 42 -13.75 3.60 -21.15
CA ARG A 42 -13.24 4.89 -20.72
C ARG A 42 -11.72 4.76 -20.69
N GLN A 43 -11.03 5.50 -21.56
CA GLN A 43 -9.56 5.46 -21.62
C GLN A 43 -8.96 5.73 -20.22
N VAL A 44 -8.08 4.84 -19.78
CA VAL A 44 -7.34 4.98 -18.52
C VAL A 44 -5.92 5.42 -18.86
N GLN A 45 -5.49 6.55 -18.31
CA GLN A 45 -4.10 7.00 -18.44
C GLN A 45 -3.27 6.41 -17.31
N LEU A 46 -2.53 5.34 -17.61
CA LEU A 46 -1.58 4.71 -16.68
C LEU A 46 -0.16 4.89 -17.21
N ASP A 47 0.79 5.18 -16.32
CA ASP A 47 2.19 4.93 -16.61
C ASP A 47 2.48 3.44 -16.38
N LEU A 48 2.54 2.68 -17.47
CA LEU A 48 2.77 1.23 -17.44
C LEU A 48 4.19 0.88 -16.96
N THR A 49 5.09 1.85 -16.81
CA THR A 49 6.45 1.67 -16.30
C THR A 49 6.48 1.54 -14.78
N TYR A 50 5.65 2.32 -14.07
CA TYR A 50 5.66 2.41 -12.61
C TYR A 50 4.30 1.98 -12.03
N PRO A 51 4.08 0.67 -11.83
CA PRO A 51 2.90 0.20 -11.10
C PRO A 51 2.95 0.61 -9.64
N ASP A 52 1.81 0.93 -9.03
CA ASP A 52 1.71 1.28 -7.60
C ASP A 52 2.07 0.08 -6.70
N ALA A 53 1.82 -1.14 -7.17
CA ALA A 53 2.29 -2.40 -6.58
C ALA A 53 2.65 -3.44 -7.66
N LEU A 54 3.62 -4.30 -7.37
CA LEU A 54 4.09 -5.34 -8.27
C LEU A 54 4.29 -6.63 -7.47
N ILE A 55 3.74 -7.73 -7.99
CA ILE A 55 3.96 -9.08 -7.48
C ILE A 55 4.77 -9.81 -8.54
N ASP A 56 5.98 -10.23 -8.20
CA ASP A 56 6.80 -11.12 -9.02
C ASP A 56 6.81 -12.48 -8.33
N SER A 57 6.37 -13.52 -9.01
CA SER A 57 6.11 -14.81 -8.37
C SER A 57 6.65 -15.95 -9.21
N GLN A 58 7.32 -16.91 -8.57
CA GLN A 58 7.70 -18.18 -9.17
C GLN A 58 6.47 -19.06 -9.46
N SER A 59 5.44 -18.97 -8.60
CA SER A 59 4.16 -19.66 -8.75
C SER A 59 3.06 -18.85 -8.09
N LEU A 60 2.21 -18.19 -8.88
CA LEU A 60 1.14 -17.34 -8.34
C LEU A 60 0.15 -18.13 -7.47
N SER A 61 -0.05 -19.42 -7.77
CA SER A 61 -0.93 -20.31 -7.00
C SER A 61 -0.40 -20.61 -5.58
N GLN A 62 0.90 -20.53 -5.36
CA GLN A 62 1.53 -20.82 -4.07
C GLN A 62 1.63 -19.59 -3.15
N LEU A 63 1.62 -18.38 -3.72
CA LEU A 63 1.73 -17.11 -2.98
C LEU A 63 0.77 -17.02 -1.77
N PRO A 64 -0.55 -17.24 -1.92
CA PRO A 64 -1.51 -17.32 -0.83
C PRO A 64 -1.05 -18.14 0.38
N ARG A 65 -0.61 -19.38 0.11
CA ARG A 65 -0.14 -20.32 1.13
C ARG A 65 1.14 -19.81 1.80
N ASP A 66 2.07 -19.28 1.03
CA ASP A 66 3.37 -18.83 1.51
C ASP A 66 3.27 -17.52 2.33
N VAL A 67 2.36 -16.62 1.97
CA VAL A 67 1.98 -15.45 2.78
C VAL A 67 1.41 -15.89 4.13
N LEU A 68 0.53 -16.88 4.15
CA LEU A 68 -0.10 -17.39 5.37
C LEU A 68 0.84 -18.23 6.26
N ARG A 69 2.09 -18.52 5.83
CA ARG A 69 3.11 -19.10 6.72
C ARG A 69 3.60 -18.10 7.77
N VAL A 70 3.47 -16.80 7.52
CA VAL A 70 3.81 -15.74 8.48
C VAL A 70 2.70 -15.66 9.55
N PRO A 71 2.97 -15.94 10.84
CA PRO A 71 1.92 -16.01 11.87
C PRO A 71 1.08 -14.74 11.99
N LEU A 72 1.72 -13.57 11.95
CA LEU A 72 1.03 -12.28 11.94
C LEU A 72 0.03 -12.16 10.79
N LEU A 73 0.45 -12.52 9.58
CA LEU A 73 -0.41 -12.41 8.40
C LEU A 73 -1.50 -13.48 8.41
N ARG A 74 -1.21 -14.69 8.88
CA ARG A 74 -2.21 -15.73 9.06
C ARG A 74 -3.34 -15.28 9.99
N ASP A 75 -2.99 -14.68 11.12
CA ASP A 75 -3.95 -14.27 12.13
C ASP A 75 -4.74 -13.01 11.73
N VAL A 76 -4.16 -12.12 10.92
CA VAL A 76 -4.79 -10.85 10.49
C VAL A 76 -5.49 -10.99 9.13
N LEU A 77 -4.85 -11.57 8.13
CA LEU A 77 -5.46 -11.79 6.81
C LEU A 77 -6.49 -12.90 6.93
N THR A 78 -6.19 -14.04 7.57
CA THR A 78 -7.02 -15.27 7.67
C THR A 78 -7.21 -16.00 6.33
N GLU A 79 -7.38 -17.32 6.37
CA GLU A 79 -7.62 -18.15 5.18
C GLU A 79 -8.90 -17.73 4.43
N ASP A 80 -9.97 -17.39 5.14
CA ASP A 80 -11.24 -16.97 4.54
C ASP A 80 -11.11 -15.70 3.70
N PHE A 81 -10.26 -14.76 4.11
CA PHE A 81 -10.01 -13.56 3.33
C PHE A 81 -9.27 -13.87 2.03
N VAL A 82 -8.28 -14.76 2.11
CA VAL A 82 -7.50 -15.19 0.95
C VAL A 82 -8.40 -15.95 -0.02
N ALA A 83 -9.19 -16.90 0.48
CA ALA A 83 -10.19 -17.64 -0.28
C ALA A 83 -11.26 -16.72 -0.89
N TYR A 84 -11.68 -15.66 -0.18
CA TYR A 84 -12.61 -14.66 -0.71
C TYR A 84 -12.01 -13.89 -1.90
N TYR A 85 -10.74 -13.48 -1.83
CA TYR A 85 -10.09 -12.76 -2.94
C TYR A 85 -9.78 -13.69 -4.13
N GLU A 86 -9.44 -14.95 -3.87
CA GLU A 86 -9.26 -15.95 -4.92
C GLU A 86 -10.57 -16.35 -5.60
N GLY A 87 -11.67 -16.44 -4.85
CA GLY A 87 -12.95 -16.95 -5.32
C GLY A 87 -13.91 -15.89 -5.87
N ASN A 88 -13.70 -14.62 -5.55
CA ASN A 88 -14.63 -13.56 -5.93
C ASN A 88 -14.26 -12.94 -7.28
N GLU A 89 -15.16 -13.10 -8.26
CA GLU A 89 -15.07 -12.54 -9.62
C GLU A 89 -14.71 -11.03 -9.63
N ASP A 90 -15.02 -10.31 -8.54
CA ASP A 90 -14.81 -8.86 -8.45
C ASP A 90 -13.39 -8.41 -8.09
N ARG A 91 -12.51 -9.27 -7.57
CA ARG A 91 -11.27 -8.82 -6.89
C ARG A 91 -10.04 -9.72 -7.10
N LEU A 92 -9.56 -9.76 -8.35
CA LEU A 92 -8.36 -10.48 -8.83
C LEU A 92 -8.60 -11.95 -9.23
N SER A 93 -9.84 -12.42 -9.21
CA SER A 93 -10.16 -13.79 -9.55
C SER A 93 -10.20 -14.04 -11.07
N VAL A 94 -9.03 -14.02 -11.73
CA VAL A 94 -8.87 -14.62 -13.06
C VAL A 94 -9.20 -16.11 -12.98
N ALA A 95 -8.87 -16.75 -11.85
CA ALA A 95 -9.22 -18.13 -11.52
C ALA A 95 -10.73 -18.38 -11.47
N GLY A 96 -11.52 -17.55 -10.78
CA GLY A 96 -12.98 -17.68 -10.68
C GLY A 96 -13.67 -17.38 -12.00
N ALA A 97 -13.21 -16.37 -12.73
CA ALA A 97 -13.64 -16.09 -14.10
C ALA A 97 -13.43 -17.30 -15.02
N LEU A 98 -12.25 -17.93 -14.95
CA LEU A 98 -11.91 -19.13 -15.73
C LEU A 98 -12.67 -20.39 -15.25
N ARG A 99 -12.93 -20.55 -13.94
CA ARG A 99 -13.76 -21.65 -13.39
C ARG A 99 -15.18 -21.61 -13.92
N ARG A 100 -15.77 -20.41 -13.98
CA ARG A 100 -17.12 -20.22 -14.51
C ARG A 100 -17.21 -20.56 -16.00
N LEU A 101 -16.23 -20.13 -16.80
CA LEU A 101 -16.13 -20.53 -18.22
C LEU A 101 -16.02 -22.05 -18.39
N ALA A 102 -15.19 -22.70 -17.57
CA ALA A 102 -15.04 -24.16 -17.62
C ALA A 102 -16.34 -24.89 -17.23
N TYR A 103 -17.05 -24.39 -16.21
CA TYR A 103 -18.33 -24.95 -15.75
C TYR A 103 -19.47 -24.74 -16.74
N GLU A 104 -19.62 -23.52 -17.30
CA GLU A 104 -20.68 -23.19 -18.26
C GLU A 104 -20.51 -23.92 -19.61
N GLN A 105 -19.27 -24.24 -20.00
CA GLN A 105 -18.96 -24.93 -21.26
C GLN A 105 -18.85 -26.46 -21.13
N LYS A 106 -19.22 -27.05 -19.97
CA LYS A 106 -19.05 -28.49 -19.68
C LYS A 106 -17.62 -29.00 -20.01
N LEU A 107 -16.61 -28.17 -19.77
CA LEU A 107 -15.22 -28.58 -19.92
C LEU A 107 -14.85 -29.38 -18.67
N ASP A 108 -14.53 -30.66 -18.84
CA ASP A 108 -14.13 -31.61 -17.77
C ASP A 108 -12.74 -31.28 -17.14
N LEU A 109 -12.28 -30.04 -17.30
CA LEU A 109 -10.91 -29.56 -17.07
C LEU A 109 -10.80 -28.56 -15.90
N ALA A 110 -11.90 -28.29 -15.18
CA ALA A 110 -12.03 -27.11 -14.32
C ALA A 110 -11.11 -27.09 -13.07
N GLU A 111 -10.72 -28.24 -12.51
CA GLU A 111 -9.96 -28.27 -11.25
C GLU A 111 -8.45 -28.51 -11.42
N THR A 112 -8.04 -29.32 -12.40
CA THR A 112 -6.62 -29.64 -12.63
C THR A 112 -5.92 -28.59 -13.50
N VAL A 113 -6.62 -27.98 -14.47
CA VAL A 113 -6.05 -26.93 -15.32
C VAL A 113 -5.79 -25.66 -14.53
N LEU A 114 -6.68 -25.27 -13.63
CA LEU A 114 -6.52 -24.02 -12.90
C LEU A 114 -5.34 -24.01 -11.93
N LYS A 115 -5.06 -25.17 -11.29
CA LYS A 115 -3.87 -25.34 -10.46
C LYS A 115 -2.60 -25.31 -11.30
N HIS A 116 -2.58 -25.94 -12.47
CA HIS A 116 -1.40 -25.92 -13.35
C HIS A 116 -1.18 -24.60 -14.10
N VAL A 117 -2.23 -23.83 -14.37
CA VAL A 117 -2.13 -22.54 -15.08
C VAL A 117 -1.42 -21.47 -14.27
N PHE A 118 -1.63 -21.45 -12.95
CA PHE A 118 -1.05 -20.45 -12.06
C PHE A 118 0.16 -20.98 -11.28
N ASP A 119 0.64 -22.18 -11.58
CA ASP A 119 1.87 -22.74 -10.98
C ASP A 119 3.15 -22.29 -11.71
N GLU A 120 3.00 -21.46 -12.75
CA GLU A 120 4.09 -20.92 -13.56
C GLU A 120 4.55 -19.54 -13.06
N PRO A 121 5.78 -19.13 -13.43
CA PRO A 121 6.27 -17.79 -13.16
C PRO A 121 5.35 -16.71 -13.73
N ALA A 122 4.92 -15.80 -12.87
CA ALA A 122 3.96 -14.76 -13.21
C ALA A 122 4.28 -13.46 -12.50
N ARG A 123 3.99 -12.37 -13.20
CA ARG A 123 4.09 -11.00 -12.70
C ARG A 123 2.73 -10.31 -12.75
N VAL A 124 2.29 -9.79 -11.63
CA VAL A 124 1.07 -8.98 -11.52
C VAL A 124 1.47 -7.54 -11.21
N MET A 125 1.13 -6.63 -12.10
CA MET A 125 1.35 -5.18 -11.93
C MET A 125 0.01 -4.53 -11.62
N LEU A 126 -0.04 -3.67 -10.61
CA LEU A 126 -1.28 -3.05 -10.12
C LEU A 126 -1.15 -1.53 -10.07
N TRP A 127 -2.22 -0.83 -10.43
CA TRP A 127 -2.36 0.61 -10.36
C TRP A 127 -3.65 1.01 -9.64
N ARG A 128 -3.62 2.20 -9.05
CA ARG A 128 -4.79 2.83 -8.43
C ARG A 128 -5.88 3.15 -9.44
N GLY A 129 -7.11 2.91 -9.01
CA GLY A 129 -8.31 3.42 -9.65
C GLY A 129 -8.68 4.84 -9.18
N PRO A 130 -9.81 5.38 -9.67
CA PRO A 130 -10.30 6.69 -9.26
C PRO A 130 -10.64 6.82 -7.77
N ASP A 131 -10.74 5.69 -7.04
CA ASP A 131 -10.98 5.61 -5.61
C ASP A 131 -9.70 5.36 -4.79
N ASP A 132 -8.52 5.59 -5.40
CA ASP A 132 -7.18 5.37 -4.82
C ASP A 132 -6.89 3.94 -4.35
N LYS A 133 -7.75 2.97 -4.71
CA LYS A 133 -7.52 1.54 -4.44
C LYS A 133 -6.84 0.88 -5.63
N LEU A 134 -5.98 -0.11 -5.37
CA LEU A 134 -5.45 -0.96 -6.43
C LEU A 134 -6.60 -1.66 -7.14
N ARG A 135 -6.83 -1.29 -8.40
CA ARG A 135 -7.99 -1.72 -9.18
C ARG A 135 -7.60 -2.20 -10.56
N TYR A 136 -6.74 -1.43 -11.23
CA TYR A 136 -6.25 -1.80 -12.54
C TYR A 136 -5.09 -2.76 -12.38
N TRP A 137 -5.09 -3.85 -13.14
CA TRP A 137 -3.99 -4.80 -13.11
C TRP A 137 -3.66 -5.34 -14.49
N VAL A 138 -2.39 -5.67 -14.67
CA VAL A 138 -1.86 -6.39 -15.82
C VAL A 138 -1.13 -7.62 -15.28
N LEU A 139 -1.56 -8.79 -15.72
CA LEU A 139 -0.90 -10.07 -15.49
C LEU A 139 -0.02 -10.37 -16.70
N SER A 140 1.24 -10.74 -16.47
CA SER A 140 2.15 -11.32 -17.46
C SER A 140 2.64 -12.66 -16.93
N MET A 141 2.56 -13.72 -17.73
CA MET A 141 2.95 -15.06 -17.27
C MET A 141 3.57 -15.92 -18.36
N GLN A 142 4.37 -16.89 -17.92
CA GLN A 142 4.86 -17.99 -18.76
C GLN A 142 3.81 -19.11 -18.82
N ARG A 143 3.74 -19.81 -19.96
CA ARG A 143 2.80 -20.90 -20.23
C ARG A 143 3.57 -22.17 -20.59
N ASN A 144 4.33 -22.73 -19.65
CA ASN A 144 4.86 -24.08 -19.85
C ASN A 144 3.75 -25.13 -19.63
N GLY A 145 2.85 -25.27 -20.61
CA GLY A 145 1.82 -26.33 -20.63
C GLY A 145 0.43 -25.87 -21.09
N LEU A 146 0.06 -24.61 -20.88
CA LEU A 146 -1.25 -24.05 -21.25
C LEU A 146 -1.36 -23.73 -22.76
N ALA A 147 -0.25 -23.70 -23.51
CA ALA A 147 -0.20 -23.34 -24.94
C ALA A 147 -1.30 -24.05 -25.76
N LYS A 148 -1.45 -25.37 -25.57
CA LYS A 148 -2.44 -26.20 -26.28
C LYS A 148 -3.89 -25.95 -25.87
N ALA A 149 -4.14 -25.55 -24.62
CA ALA A 149 -5.51 -25.43 -24.10
C ALA A 149 -6.20 -24.12 -24.53
N LEU A 150 -5.49 -22.99 -24.64
CA LEU A 150 -6.11 -21.76 -25.22
C LEU A 150 -6.06 -21.74 -26.74
N GLU A 151 -5.14 -22.46 -27.41
CA GLU A 151 -5.28 -22.71 -28.86
C GLU A 151 -6.60 -23.44 -29.15
N ALA A 152 -6.96 -24.43 -28.33
CA ALA A 152 -8.24 -25.12 -28.43
C ALA A 152 -9.43 -24.17 -28.18
N VAL A 153 -9.34 -23.27 -27.19
CA VAL A 153 -10.37 -22.24 -26.93
C VAL A 153 -10.47 -21.24 -28.10
N ALA A 154 -9.35 -20.83 -28.71
CA ALA A 154 -9.35 -19.92 -29.86
C ALA A 154 -10.03 -20.53 -31.10
N THR A 155 -9.88 -21.83 -31.33
CA THR A 155 -10.62 -22.56 -32.40
C THR A 155 -12.10 -22.79 -32.10
N VAL A 156 -12.50 -22.85 -30.82
CA VAL A 156 -13.90 -23.08 -30.41
C VAL A 156 -14.67 -21.76 -30.22
N ALA A 157 -13.97 -20.65 -29.94
CA ALA A 157 -14.57 -19.34 -29.66
C ALA A 157 -15.14 -18.59 -30.87
N THR A 158 -15.03 -19.12 -32.10
CA THR A 158 -15.65 -18.50 -33.29
C THR A 158 -17.18 -18.59 -33.30
N SER A 159 -17.81 -19.25 -32.33
CA SER A 159 -19.26 -19.34 -32.14
C SER A 159 -19.78 -18.74 -30.84
N ASP A 160 -18.91 -18.16 -29.99
CA ASP A 160 -19.26 -17.69 -28.63
C ASP A 160 -19.52 -16.16 -28.59
N THR A 161 -20.47 -15.74 -27.75
CA THR A 161 -20.82 -14.35 -27.49
C THR A 161 -19.99 -13.70 -26.37
N GLN A 162 -19.24 -14.50 -25.59
CA GLN A 162 -18.48 -14.03 -24.43
C GLN A 162 -17.02 -13.63 -24.73
N LEU A 163 -16.38 -14.26 -25.73
CA LEU A 163 -15.02 -13.91 -26.17
C LEU A 163 -15.07 -13.23 -27.55
N THR A 164 -14.59 -11.99 -27.61
CA THR A 164 -14.66 -11.18 -28.85
C THR A 164 -13.28 -10.67 -29.21
N LYS A 165 -12.85 -10.84 -30.47
CA LYS A 165 -11.60 -10.23 -30.94
C LYS A 165 -11.79 -8.71 -31.03
N VAL A 166 -10.93 -7.95 -30.37
CA VAL A 166 -11.01 -6.48 -30.28
C VAL A 166 -9.88 -5.76 -31.00
N ALA A 167 -8.76 -6.45 -31.25
CA ALA A 167 -7.69 -5.96 -32.10
C ALA A 167 -6.99 -7.11 -32.82
N ASP A 168 -6.58 -6.89 -34.07
CA ASP A 168 -5.85 -7.89 -34.86
C ASP A 168 -4.39 -8.03 -34.43
N ALA A 169 -3.81 -6.99 -33.83
CA ALA A 169 -2.44 -6.99 -33.34
C ALA A 169 -2.27 -6.09 -32.11
N LEU A 170 -1.48 -6.56 -31.14
CA LEU A 170 -1.02 -5.80 -29.99
C LEU A 170 0.36 -5.21 -30.28
N GLY A 171 0.40 -3.94 -30.68
CA GLY A 171 1.65 -3.23 -31.00
C GLY A 171 2.51 -4.04 -31.98
N ASP A 172 3.82 -4.04 -31.74
CA ASP A 172 4.79 -4.75 -32.58
C ASP A 172 4.82 -6.27 -32.34
N SER A 173 4.06 -6.80 -31.37
CA SER A 173 4.07 -8.24 -31.09
C SER A 173 3.35 -9.04 -32.18
N GLY A 174 2.39 -8.43 -32.87
CA GLY A 174 1.49 -9.11 -33.82
C GLY A 174 0.46 -10.02 -33.17
N ALA A 175 0.37 -10.07 -31.84
CA ALA A 175 -0.57 -10.94 -31.13
C ALA A 175 -2.00 -10.38 -31.20
N PRO A 176 -3.02 -11.17 -31.62
CA PRO A 176 -4.40 -10.72 -31.54
C PRO A 176 -4.84 -10.50 -30.10
N VAL A 177 -5.72 -9.51 -29.90
CA VAL A 177 -6.27 -9.17 -28.58
C VAL A 177 -7.73 -9.58 -28.54
N TYR A 178 -8.09 -10.32 -27.50
CA TYR A 178 -9.45 -10.79 -27.25
C TYR A 178 -10.00 -10.15 -25.97
N ALA A 179 -11.25 -9.73 -26.00
CA ALA A 179 -12.00 -9.33 -24.82
C ALA A 179 -12.86 -10.49 -24.35
N LEU A 180 -12.62 -10.93 -23.11
CA LEU A 180 -13.43 -11.90 -22.40
C LEU A 180 -14.40 -11.16 -21.48
N ARG A 181 -15.69 -11.31 -21.73
CA ARG A 181 -16.75 -10.68 -20.93
C ARG A 181 -17.01 -11.50 -19.65
N LEU A 182 -16.82 -10.88 -18.49
CA LEU A 182 -17.09 -11.49 -17.18
C LEU A 182 -18.50 -11.19 -16.66
N SER A 183 -19.02 -10.00 -16.98
CA SER A 183 -20.37 -9.59 -16.58
C SER A 183 -20.98 -8.60 -17.57
N ALA A 184 -22.15 -8.05 -17.25
CA ALA A 184 -22.77 -7.03 -18.07
C ALA A 184 -21.88 -5.79 -18.26
N THR A 185 -21.03 -5.48 -17.28
CA THR A 185 -20.24 -4.24 -17.18
C THR A 185 -18.73 -4.48 -17.15
N ARG A 186 -18.28 -5.74 -17.11
CA ARG A 186 -16.86 -6.09 -16.92
C ARG A 186 -16.37 -7.02 -18.01
N SER A 187 -15.21 -6.68 -18.56
CA SER A 187 -14.46 -7.50 -19.51
C SER A 187 -12.98 -7.42 -19.19
N ILE A 188 -12.26 -8.53 -19.36
CA ILE A 188 -10.80 -8.54 -19.33
C ILE A 188 -10.27 -8.67 -20.76
N LEU A 189 -9.12 -8.09 -21.04
CA LEU A 189 -8.43 -8.30 -22.32
C LEU A 189 -7.33 -9.34 -22.16
N ILE A 190 -7.17 -10.20 -23.17
CA ILE A 190 -6.19 -11.26 -23.19
C ILE A 190 -5.45 -11.21 -24.52
N ALA A 191 -4.12 -11.32 -24.47
CA ALA A 191 -3.28 -11.50 -25.64
C ALA A 191 -2.19 -12.52 -25.35
N SER A 192 -1.82 -13.33 -26.34
CA SER A 192 -0.78 -14.35 -26.19
C SER A 192 0.09 -14.45 -27.43
N LYS A 193 1.37 -14.75 -27.22
CA LYS A 193 2.35 -15.02 -28.27
C LYS A 193 3.32 -16.09 -27.75
N GLY A 194 3.48 -17.19 -28.50
CA GLY A 194 4.33 -18.31 -28.07
C GLY A 194 3.91 -18.87 -26.71
N ASP A 195 4.86 -18.95 -25.79
CA ASP A 195 4.68 -19.38 -24.39
C ASP A 195 4.24 -18.23 -23.46
N ARG A 196 3.94 -17.03 -23.98
CA ARG A 196 3.60 -15.85 -23.17
C ARG A 196 2.13 -15.50 -23.26
N LEU A 197 1.60 -15.01 -22.14
CA LEU A 197 0.25 -14.47 -22.03
C LEU A 197 0.28 -13.20 -21.21
N ILE A 198 -0.51 -12.23 -21.65
CA ILE A 198 -0.91 -11.11 -20.82
C ILE A 198 -2.43 -11.08 -20.64
N ALA A 199 -2.87 -10.65 -19.47
CA ALA A 199 -4.27 -10.33 -19.20
C ALA A 199 -4.39 -8.95 -18.56
N LEU A 200 -5.41 -8.19 -18.95
CA LEU A 200 -5.67 -6.83 -18.48
C LEU A 200 -7.03 -6.78 -17.80
N SER A 201 -7.09 -6.14 -16.63
CA SER A 201 -8.30 -6.03 -15.82
C SER A 201 -9.44 -5.24 -16.47
N GLU A 202 -9.11 -4.33 -17.37
CA GLU A 202 -10.02 -3.32 -17.92
C GLU A 202 -9.64 -3.01 -19.38
N PRO A 203 -10.60 -2.96 -20.32
CA PRO A 203 -10.29 -2.67 -21.72
C PRO A 203 -9.67 -1.28 -21.93
N GLY A 204 -10.04 -0.30 -21.11
CA GLY A 204 -9.55 1.08 -21.18
C GLY A 204 -8.05 1.25 -20.90
N ILE A 205 -7.35 0.20 -20.44
CA ILE A 205 -5.88 0.20 -20.32
C ILE A 205 -5.22 0.18 -21.70
N LEU A 206 -5.83 -0.51 -22.67
CA LEU A 206 -5.32 -0.61 -24.04
C LEU A 206 -6.13 0.22 -25.03
N LEU A 207 -7.46 0.23 -24.88
CA LEU A 207 -8.39 0.80 -25.85
C LEU A 207 -8.77 2.24 -25.50
N ASP A 208 -8.87 3.09 -26.51
CA ASP A 208 -9.44 4.42 -26.40
C ASP A 208 -10.99 4.38 -26.34
N LYS A 209 -11.59 5.57 -26.27
CA LYS A 209 -13.06 5.75 -26.26
C LYS A 209 -13.77 5.20 -27.50
N ASP A 210 -13.04 5.04 -28.61
CA ASP A 210 -13.54 4.54 -29.89
C ASP A 210 -13.27 3.03 -30.04
N GLY A 211 -12.74 2.39 -29.00
CA GLY A 211 -12.41 0.97 -28.97
C GLY A 211 -11.14 0.61 -29.74
N LYS A 212 -10.27 1.57 -30.05
CA LYS A 212 -9.01 1.35 -30.79
C LYS A 212 -7.82 1.26 -29.85
N PRO A 213 -6.84 0.37 -30.10
CA PRO A 213 -5.61 0.31 -29.32
C PRO A 213 -4.83 1.64 -29.34
N VAL A 214 -4.49 2.15 -28.17
CA VAL A 214 -3.62 3.33 -28.03
C VAL A 214 -2.16 2.89 -28.23
N SER A 215 -1.48 3.46 -29.24
CA SER A 215 -0.19 2.95 -29.71
C SER A 215 0.89 2.85 -28.61
N LYS A 216 0.99 3.84 -27.72
CA LYS A 216 1.97 3.84 -26.62
C LYS A 216 1.73 2.65 -25.67
N GLN A 217 0.49 2.43 -25.26
CA GLN A 217 0.08 1.34 -24.38
C GLN A 217 0.22 0.00 -25.09
N ALA A 218 -0.18 -0.09 -26.35
CA ALA A 218 -0.05 -1.29 -27.17
C ALA A 218 1.42 -1.76 -27.26
N ASN A 219 2.36 -0.83 -27.49
CA ASN A 219 3.79 -1.16 -27.57
C ASN A 219 4.38 -1.55 -26.22
N ALA A 220 4.00 -0.86 -25.14
CA ALA A 220 4.45 -1.23 -23.79
C ALA A 220 3.94 -2.62 -23.36
N LEU A 221 2.69 -2.96 -23.70
CA LEU A 221 2.11 -4.27 -23.43
C LEU A 221 2.67 -5.36 -24.35
N ALA A 222 2.95 -5.02 -25.62
CA ALA A 222 3.61 -5.91 -26.57
C ALA A 222 5.00 -6.35 -26.09
N ALA A 223 5.74 -5.45 -25.41
CA ALA A 223 7.06 -5.76 -24.86
C ALA A 223 7.02 -6.89 -23.81
N LEU A 224 5.91 -7.05 -23.08
CA LEU A 224 5.71 -8.15 -22.12
C LEU A 224 5.57 -9.53 -22.79
N LEU A 225 5.22 -9.55 -24.10
CA LEU A 225 5.15 -10.74 -24.93
C LEU A 225 6.45 -10.98 -25.75
N SER A 226 7.50 -10.18 -25.53
CA SER A 226 8.76 -10.31 -26.27
C SER A 226 9.58 -11.49 -25.76
N ASP A 227 10.35 -12.15 -26.64
CA ASP A 227 11.33 -13.17 -26.25
C ASP A 227 12.57 -12.57 -25.53
N ASP A 228 12.78 -11.26 -25.65
CA ASP A 228 13.84 -10.50 -24.96
C ASP A 228 13.46 -10.23 -23.49
N ALA A 229 14.24 -10.81 -22.56
CA ALA A 229 14.00 -10.66 -21.12
C ALA A 229 14.14 -9.22 -20.61
N GLY A 230 15.03 -8.43 -21.22
CA GLY A 230 15.21 -7.02 -20.87
C GLY A 230 14.00 -6.17 -21.26
N LYS A 231 13.41 -6.43 -22.43
CA LYS A 231 12.16 -5.78 -22.87
C LYS A 231 10.96 -6.16 -22.00
N ARG A 232 10.93 -7.40 -21.50
CA ARG A 232 9.89 -7.84 -20.54
C ARG A 232 10.06 -7.25 -19.14
N ASN A 233 11.29 -6.94 -18.72
CA ASN A 233 11.60 -6.55 -17.34
C ASN A 233 11.54 -5.04 -17.09
N VAL A 234 10.87 -4.24 -17.92
CA VAL A 234 10.81 -2.76 -17.76
C VAL A 234 10.33 -2.35 -16.37
N GLN A 235 9.26 -2.95 -15.86
CA GLN A 235 8.70 -2.64 -14.53
C GLN A 235 9.59 -3.17 -13.39
N GLY A 236 10.26 -4.31 -13.60
CA GLY A 236 11.23 -4.82 -12.64
C GLY A 236 12.44 -3.89 -12.53
N ASN A 237 12.99 -3.45 -13.66
CA ASN A 237 14.08 -2.47 -13.74
C ASN A 237 13.67 -1.13 -13.12
N ALA A 238 12.43 -0.69 -13.31
CA ALA A 238 11.88 0.51 -12.69
C ALA A 238 11.94 0.44 -11.15
N TYR A 239 11.87 -0.75 -10.57
CA TYR A 239 12.06 -1.01 -9.14
C TYR A 239 13.41 -1.65 -8.77
N ALA A 240 14.41 -1.57 -9.64
CA ALA A 240 15.73 -2.16 -9.44
C ALA A 240 15.68 -3.66 -9.05
N LEU A 241 14.71 -4.40 -9.57
CA LEU A 241 14.63 -5.86 -9.46
C LEU A 241 15.53 -6.52 -10.50
N PRO A 242 16.14 -7.69 -10.19
CA PRO A 242 16.94 -8.43 -11.15
C PRO A 242 16.10 -8.88 -12.35
N THR A 243 16.75 -9.10 -13.49
CA THR A 243 16.12 -9.67 -14.69
C THR A 243 15.95 -11.19 -14.60
N ALA A 244 16.68 -11.84 -13.69
CA ALA A 244 16.54 -13.26 -13.44
C ALA A 244 15.16 -13.60 -12.88
N GLU A 245 14.70 -14.84 -13.12
CA GLU A 245 13.46 -15.32 -12.54
C GLU A 245 13.52 -15.31 -11.02
N THR A 246 12.43 -14.90 -10.39
CA THR A 246 12.33 -14.85 -8.94
C THR A 246 12.31 -16.26 -8.34
N THR A 247 12.98 -16.43 -7.21
CA THR A 247 12.83 -17.60 -6.35
C THR A 247 11.85 -17.27 -5.23
N GLY A 248 10.70 -17.96 -5.19
CA GLY A 248 9.60 -17.62 -4.29
C GLY A 248 8.73 -16.47 -4.82
N HIS A 249 8.49 -15.46 -3.99
CA HIS A 249 7.60 -14.34 -4.30
C HIS A 249 8.15 -13.01 -3.78
N HIS A 250 8.15 -11.99 -4.64
CA HIS A 250 8.44 -10.61 -4.30
C HIS A 250 7.16 -9.78 -4.40
N VAL A 251 6.76 -9.13 -3.31
CA VAL A 251 5.68 -8.14 -3.30
C VAL A 251 6.30 -6.77 -3.09
N VAL A 252 6.30 -5.95 -4.14
CA VAL A 252 6.76 -4.57 -4.14
C VAL A 252 5.57 -3.63 -4.05
N VAL A 253 5.64 -2.63 -3.18
CA VAL A 253 4.64 -1.58 -3.04
C VAL A 253 5.34 -0.23 -3.05
N SER A 254 4.90 0.66 -3.93
CA SER A 254 5.51 1.98 -4.06
C SER A 254 5.31 2.82 -2.80
N ALA A 255 6.31 3.62 -2.44
CA ALA A 255 6.18 4.61 -1.38
C ALA A 255 5.12 5.67 -1.75
N ASN A 256 4.94 5.98 -3.04
CA ASN A 256 3.87 6.85 -3.53
C ASN A 256 2.48 6.35 -3.11
N TYR A 257 2.23 5.05 -3.29
CA TYR A 257 0.97 4.42 -2.90
C TYR A 257 0.79 4.39 -1.38
N LEU A 258 1.80 3.89 -0.66
CA LEU A 258 1.75 3.77 0.81
C LEU A 258 1.60 5.11 1.52
N SER A 259 2.14 6.16 0.92
CA SER A 259 2.07 7.52 1.43
C SER A 259 0.90 8.32 0.89
N PHE A 260 -0.02 7.74 0.12
CA PHE A 260 -1.15 8.48 -0.47
C PHE A 260 -0.71 9.73 -1.25
N GLY A 261 0.42 9.67 -1.96
CA GLY A 261 0.97 10.79 -2.73
C GLY A 261 1.91 11.73 -1.96
N TYR A 262 2.11 11.55 -0.66
CA TYR A 262 3.01 12.39 0.14
C TYR A 262 4.51 12.10 -0.09
N GLN A 263 4.86 11.10 -0.91
CA GLN A 263 6.26 10.76 -1.24
C GLN A 263 7.09 11.94 -1.77
N GLN A 264 6.46 12.95 -2.37
CA GLN A 264 7.15 14.18 -2.79
C GLN A 264 7.95 14.87 -1.67
N TYR A 265 7.58 14.66 -0.41
CA TYR A 265 8.30 15.20 0.75
C TYR A 265 9.50 14.36 1.17
N PHE A 266 9.60 13.09 0.76
CA PHE A 266 10.69 12.16 1.10
C PHE A 266 11.07 11.32 -0.13
N PRO A 267 11.53 11.96 -1.21
CA PRO A 267 11.69 11.33 -2.50
C PRO A 267 12.75 10.21 -2.55
N GLY A 268 13.64 10.12 -1.56
CA GLY A 268 14.67 9.09 -1.47
C GLY A 268 14.19 7.69 -1.07
N ILE A 269 12.93 7.52 -0.65
CA ILE A 269 12.32 6.20 -0.44
C ILE A 269 11.37 5.92 -1.60
N GLU A 270 11.62 4.87 -2.39
CA GLU A 270 10.85 4.60 -3.61
C GLU A 270 9.81 3.49 -3.46
N ALA A 271 10.14 2.42 -2.74
CA ALA A 271 9.27 1.27 -2.56
C ALA A 271 9.66 0.43 -1.34
N LEU A 272 8.73 -0.39 -0.86
CA LEU A 272 8.98 -1.48 0.07
C LEU A 272 8.80 -2.81 -0.66
N ARG A 273 9.63 -3.79 -0.36
CA ARG A 273 9.54 -5.16 -0.86
C ARG A 273 9.36 -6.12 0.30
N PHE A 274 8.52 -7.13 0.09
CA PHE A 274 8.32 -8.27 0.97
C PHE A 274 8.58 -9.55 0.19
N ASP A 275 9.50 -10.37 0.69
CA ASP A 275 9.94 -11.59 0.05
C ASP A 275 9.40 -12.80 0.84
N PHE A 276 8.74 -13.72 0.13
CA PHE A 276 8.19 -14.96 0.67
C PHE A 276 8.81 -16.13 -0.11
N ALA A 277 9.37 -17.13 0.57
CA ALA A 277 9.99 -18.27 -0.11
C ALA A 277 9.55 -19.61 0.50
N ALA A 278 9.37 -20.62 -0.38
CA ALA A 278 9.16 -21.99 0.03
C ALA A 278 10.42 -22.52 0.73
N GLY A 279 10.37 -22.63 2.06
CA GLY A 279 11.48 -23.19 2.84
C GLY A 279 12.51 -22.17 3.36
N ALA A 280 12.18 -20.87 3.40
CA ALA A 280 12.92 -19.94 4.24
C ALA A 280 13.03 -20.54 5.65
N SER A 281 14.25 -20.63 6.19
CA SER A 281 14.51 -21.18 7.52
C SER A 281 13.84 -20.28 8.58
N GLY A 282 12.61 -20.62 8.96
CA GLY A 282 11.77 -19.89 9.90
C GLY A 282 10.38 -19.52 9.33
N ASN A 283 9.40 -19.29 10.21
CA ASN A 283 8.03 -18.87 9.86
C ASN A 283 7.97 -17.38 9.49
N GLY A 284 8.79 -16.93 8.54
CA GLY A 284 9.06 -15.51 8.29
C GLY A 284 8.93 -15.04 6.84
N TRP A 285 8.82 -13.72 6.67
CA TRP A 285 9.13 -13.00 5.43
C TRP A 285 10.52 -12.35 5.53
N GLN A 286 11.04 -11.85 4.42
CA GLN A 286 12.09 -10.82 4.44
C GLN A 286 11.51 -9.52 3.89
N SER A 287 12.11 -8.39 4.25
CA SER A 287 11.69 -7.10 3.73
C SER A 287 12.89 -6.24 3.37
N ALA A 288 12.70 -5.36 2.39
CA ALA A 288 13.69 -4.38 1.98
C ALA A 288 13.02 -3.06 1.59
N ALA A 289 13.76 -1.96 1.67
CA ALA A 289 13.35 -0.65 1.16
C ALA A 289 14.22 -0.28 -0.04
N LEU A 290 13.61 0.19 -1.12
CA LEU A 290 14.33 0.74 -2.26
C LEU A 290 14.67 2.19 -1.96
N ILE A 291 15.95 2.47 -1.82
CA ILE A 291 16.47 3.79 -1.45
C ILE A 291 17.25 4.37 -2.61
N ASP A 292 16.96 5.63 -2.96
CA ASP A 292 17.78 6.45 -3.85
C ASP A 292 18.56 7.50 -3.03
N PRO A 293 19.87 7.27 -2.78
CA PRO A 293 20.68 8.20 -2.01
C PRO A 293 20.84 9.57 -2.67
N GLY A 294 20.72 9.66 -4.00
CA GLY A 294 20.79 10.93 -4.74
C GLY A 294 19.59 11.85 -4.48
N ARG A 295 18.52 11.30 -3.90
CA ARG A 295 17.28 12.01 -3.56
C ARG A 295 17.08 12.17 -2.04
N LEU A 296 18.12 11.90 -1.24
CA LEU A 296 18.13 12.21 0.19
C LEU A 296 18.78 13.58 0.41
N SER A 297 18.14 14.41 1.25
CA SER A 297 18.60 15.77 1.57
C SER A 297 19.81 15.78 2.54
N GLY A 298 20.12 14.65 3.17
CA GLY A 298 21.20 14.50 4.14
C GLY A 298 21.29 13.08 4.69
N LYS A 299 22.07 12.90 5.76
CA LYS A 299 22.13 11.61 6.48
C LYS A 299 20.78 11.30 7.10
N TRP A 300 20.29 10.08 6.90
CA TRP A 300 19.11 9.58 7.59
C TRP A 300 19.50 9.05 8.97
N ASP A 301 19.75 9.98 9.90
CA ASP A 301 20.04 9.69 11.32
C ASP A 301 18.83 10.09 12.17
N ASN A 302 18.21 9.09 12.80
CA ASN A 302 16.98 9.26 13.57
C ASN A 302 17.21 9.40 15.08
N ALA A 303 18.46 9.27 15.57
CA ALA A 303 18.73 9.11 17.00
C ALA A 303 18.23 10.28 17.84
N ALA A 304 18.62 11.51 17.46
CA ALA A 304 18.19 12.71 18.17
C ALA A 304 16.67 12.95 18.10
N LEU A 305 16.02 12.49 17.02
CA LEU A 305 14.58 12.65 16.83
C LEU A 305 13.79 11.72 17.76
N TRP A 306 14.24 10.48 17.95
CA TRP A 306 13.62 9.55 18.89
C TRP A 306 13.65 10.02 20.36
N HIS A 307 14.63 10.86 20.72
CA HIS A 307 14.70 11.48 22.05
C HIS A 307 13.70 12.63 22.26
N ALA A 308 13.13 13.20 21.18
CA ALA A 308 12.15 14.28 21.26
C ALA A 308 10.70 13.78 21.29
N LEU A 309 10.49 12.47 21.11
CA LEU A 309 9.18 11.87 20.94
C LEU A 309 8.66 11.25 22.25
N PRO A 310 7.40 11.49 22.64
CA PRO A 310 6.75 10.80 23.76
C PRO A 310 6.82 9.27 23.66
N ALA A 311 7.08 8.61 24.79
CA ALA A 311 7.08 7.16 24.85
C ALA A 311 5.72 6.53 24.45
N ASP A 312 5.76 5.24 24.11
CA ASP A 312 4.61 4.38 23.81
C ASP A 312 3.68 4.86 22.66
N PRO A 313 4.22 5.24 21.48
CA PRO A 313 3.39 5.51 20.32
C PRO A 313 2.64 4.24 19.89
N ALA A 314 1.40 4.42 19.42
CA ALA A 314 0.67 3.38 18.72
C ALA A 314 1.38 3.00 17.42
N ALA A 315 1.85 4.01 16.69
CA ALA A 315 2.76 3.88 15.57
C ALA A 315 3.56 5.18 15.45
N CYS A 316 4.84 5.11 15.12
CA CYS A 316 5.61 6.29 14.76
C CYS A 316 6.62 5.98 13.66
N ALA A 317 6.60 6.79 12.60
CA ALA A 317 7.51 6.68 11.46
C ALA A 317 8.40 7.92 11.38
N THR A 318 9.66 7.73 11.00
CA THR A 318 10.59 8.81 10.64
C THR A 318 10.80 8.81 9.14
N LEU A 319 10.82 9.99 8.53
CA LEU A 319 10.96 10.18 7.09
C LEU A 319 12.14 11.11 6.81
N PRO A 320 12.98 10.81 5.80
CA PRO A 320 14.08 11.67 5.38
C PRO A 320 13.51 12.82 4.53
N VAL A 321 12.96 13.83 5.20
CA VAL A 321 12.25 14.93 4.54
C VAL A 321 13.21 15.78 3.70
N ASP A 322 12.82 16.05 2.46
CA ASP A 322 13.45 17.08 1.63
C ASP A 322 12.80 18.43 1.96
N TRP A 323 13.39 19.13 2.94
CA TRP A 323 12.91 20.43 3.39
C TRP A 323 12.98 21.51 2.31
N LYS A 324 13.92 21.41 1.37
CA LYS A 324 14.01 22.34 0.23
C LYS A 324 12.85 22.13 -0.73
N ALA A 325 12.54 20.87 -1.05
CA ALA A 325 11.35 20.55 -1.84
C ALA A 325 10.06 20.96 -1.11
N ALA A 326 9.98 20.73 0.20
CA ALA A 326 8.84 21.15 1.02
C ALA A 326 8.64 22.67 0.99
N GLY A 327 9.72 23.45 1.13
CA GLY A 327 9.69 24.91 1.00
C GLY A 327 9.27 25.36 -0.40
N ALA A 328 9.78 24.72 -1.46
CA ALA A 328 9.36 25.02 -2.83
C ALA A 328 7.88 24.75 -3.07
N LEU A 329 7.35 23.63 -2.56
CA LEU A 329 5.94 23.30 -2.65
C LEU A 329 5.07 24.28 -1.85
N LEU A 330 5.53 24.70 -0.66
CA LEU A 330 4.82 25.68 0.15
C LEU A 330 4.66 27.01 -0.60
N ARG A 331 5.69 27.48 -1.33
CA ARG A 331 5.57 28.67 -2.21
C ARG A 331 4.51 28.49 -3.30
N ASN A 332 4.43 27.31 -3.91
CA ASN A 332 3.45 27.06 -4.96
C ASN A 332 2.00 27.07 -4.44
N VAL A 333 1.78 26.62 -3.20
CA VAL A 333 0.46 26.65 -2.55
C VAL A 333 0.10 28.06 -2.06
N ALA A 334 1.10 28.85 -1.69
CA ALA A 334 0.95 30.19 -1.10
C ALA A 334 0.37 31.26 -2.05
N GLY A 335 0.66 31.15 -3.35
CA GLY A 335 0.49 32.28 -4.27
C GLY A 335 1.33 33.50 -3.85
N ASP A 336 0.76 34.71 -3.97
CA ASP A 336 1.45 35.98 -3.69
C ASP A 336 1.46 36.40 -2.20
N ALA A 337 1.07 35.51 -1.29
CA ALA A 337 1.12 35.80 0.14
C ALA A 337 2.56 35.99 0.61
N LYS A 338 2.92 37.23 0.94
CA LYS A 338 4.28 37.62 1.34
C LYS A 338 4.77 36.83 2.55
N GLU A 339 3.92 36.66 3.56
CA GLU A 339 4.25 35.97 4.81
C GLU A 339 4.54 34.48 4.59
N VAL A 340 3.77 33.82 3.71
CA VAL A 340 4.00 32.41 3.36
C VAL A 340 5.23 32.26 2.47
N THR A 341 5.49 33.20 1.57
CA THR A 341 6.68 33.20 0.71
C THR A 341 7.96 33.33 1.55
N GLU A 342 7.97 34.23 2.53
CA GLU A 342 9.07 34.39 3.48
C GLU A 342 9.24 33.12 4.33
N ALA A 343 8.14 32.59 4.91
CA ALA A 343 8.19 31.34 5.68
C ALA A 343 8.70 30.16 4.85
N ALA A 344 8.31 30.07 3.59
CA ALA A 344 8.73 28.98 2.70
C ALA A 344 10.21 29.04 2.33
N ALA A 345 10.79 30.24 2.21
CA ALA A 345 12.23 30.41 2.07
C ALA A 345 12.96 29.90 3.32
N HIS A 346 12.45 30.23 4.51
CA HIS A 346 13.07 29.79 5.76
C HIS A 346 12.91 28.29 6.05
N VAL A 347 11.80 27.66 5.65
CA VAL A 347 11.60 26.21 5.88
C VAL A 347 12.69 25.38 5.20
N GLY A 348 13.09 25.72 3.98
CA GLY A 348 14.11 24.98 3.23
C GLY A 348 15.52 25.06 3.83
N ASP A 349 15.83 26.17 4.50
CA ASP A 349 17.17 26.47 4.99
C ASP A 349 17.33 26.28 6.52
N ALA A 350 16.23 26.30 7.28
CA ALA A 350 16.27 26.22 8.74
C ALA A 350 16.12 24.79 9.28
N PHE A 351 15.37 23.94 8.58
CA PHE A 351 15.11 22.56 9.00
C PHE A 351 16.22 21.62 8.54
N ALA A 352 16.47 20.59 9.36
CA ALA A 352 17.53 19.64 9.16
C ALA A 352 17.08 18.22 9.50
N GLY A 353 17.63 17.24 8.79
CA GLY A 353 17.45 15.82 9.09
C GLY A 353 16.01 15.33 8.91
N PRO A 354 15.69 14.15 9.46
CA PRO A 354 14.38 13.54 9.31
C PRO A 354 13.29 14.25 10.12
N ALA A 355 12.04 13.99 9.76
CA ALA A 355 10.86 14.35 10.55
C ALA A 355 10.13 13.08 11.01
N ALA A 356 9.41 13.17 12.12
CA ALA A 356 8.61 12.09 12.66
C ALA A 356 7.11 12.40 12.50
N ALA A 357 6.34 11.35 12.23
CA ALA A 357 4.89 11.33 12.33
C ALA A 357 4.48 10.19 13.26
N CYS A 358 3.91 10.53 14.42
CA CYS A 358 3.51 9.57 15.44
C CYS A 358 2.02 9.64 15.75
N TRP A 359 1.40 8.48 15.91
CA TRP A 359 0.05 8.30 16.42
C TRP A 359 0.09 7.70 17.83
N TYR A 360 -0.79 8.16 18.70
CA TYR A 360 -0.91 7.69 20.08
C TYR A 360 -2.33 7.22 20.35
N GLY A 361 -2.47 6.12 21.11
CA GLY A 361 -3.78 5.52 21.40
C GLY A 361 -4.79 6.46 22.07
N LYS A 362 -4.30 7.49 22.78
CA LYS A 362 -5.09 8.53 23.45
C LYS A 362 -5.59 9.67 22.54
N SER A 363 -5.09 9.76 21.31
CA SER A 363 -5.45 10.77 20.30
C SER A 363 -6.36 10.16 19.21
N SER A 364 -6.40 10.72 18.01
CA SER A 364 -7.13 10.22 16.84
C SER A 364 -6.17 9.92 15.68
N LEU A 365 -6.59 9.06 14.74
CA LEU A 365 -5.83 8.78 13.51
C LEU A 365 -5.61 10.02 12.64
N VAL A 366 -6.53 11.00 12.72
CA VAL A 366 -6.41 12.27 12.00
C VAL A 366 -5.70 13.37 12.79
N ALA A 367 -5.20 13.06 13.98
CA ALA A 367 -4.46 13.99 14.84
C ALA A 367 -3.10 13.43 15.27
N PRO A 368 -2.21 13.09 14.31
CA PRO A 368 -0.84 12.69 14.64
C PRO A 368 -0.03 13.85 15.24
N LEU A 369 1.03 13.47 15.94
CA LEU A 369 2.11 14.35 16.35
C LEU A 369 3.18 14.37 15.27
N PHE A 370 3.53 15.55 14.79
CA PHE A 370 4.68 15.77 13.92
C PHE A 370 5.81 16.43 14.71
N VAL A 371 7.02 15.90 14.57
CA VAL A 371 8.22 16.48 15.20
C VAL A 371 9.33 16.59 14.17
N ALA A 372 10.01 17.72 14.14
CA ALA A 372 11.13 17.97 13.25
C ALA A 372 12.22 18.78 13.96
N LYS A 373 13.44 18.71 13.42
CA LYS A 373 14.59 19.43 13.97
C LYS A 373 14.97 20.61 13.08
N LEU A 374 15.48 21.64 13.73
CA LEU A 374 16.16 22.77 13.12
C LEU A 374 17.67 22.57 13.26
N TYR A 375 18.46 23.25 12.43
CA TYR A 375 19.94 23.16 12.51
C TYR A 375 20.49 23.60 13.87
N SER A 376 19.84 24.55 14.53
CA SER A 376 20.25 25.05 15.84
C SER A 376 19.14 25.85 16.53
N PRO A 377 19.27 26.11 17.84
CA PRO A 377 18.40 27.06 18.55
C PRO A 377 18.46 28.48 17.98
N ALA A 378 19.59 28.91 17.40
CA ALA A 378 19.70 30.23 16.77
C ALA A 378 18.82 30.31 15.50
N GLN A 379 18.80 29.25 14.69
CA GLN A 379 17.89 29.14 13.55
C GLN A 379 16.43 29.08 14.03
N ALA A 380 16.16 28.44 15.16
CA ALA A 380 14.84 28.43 15.77
C ALA A 380 14.32 29.83 16.08
N GLU A 381 15.11 30.68 16.73
CA GLU A 381 14.70 32.06 17.01
C GLU A 381 14.52 32.89 15.72
N ALA A 382 15.34 32.64 14.69
CA ALA A 382 15.20 33.33 13.40
C ALA A 382 13.91 32.95 12.65
N VAL A 383 13.52 31.67 12.67
CA VAL A 383 12.36 31.16 11.90
C VAL A 383 11.03 31.26 12.65
N LYS A 384 11.08 31.47 13.98
CA LYS A 384 9.93 31.54 14.89
C LYS A 384 8.83 32.51 14.43
N PRO A 385 9.11 33.76 14.02
CA PRO A 385 8.07 34.68 13.58
C PRO A 385 7.38 34.19 12.30
N ALA A 386 8.16 33.66 11.36
CA ALA A 386 7.66 33.17 10.08
C ALA A 386 6.75 31.94 10.26
N LEU A 387 7.13 30.99 11.13
CA LEU A 387 6.28 29.82 11.44
C LEU A 387 4.99 30.20 12.18
N GLY A 388 5.06 31.16 13.11
CA GLY A 388 3.87 31.68 13.78
C GLY A 388 2.89 32.36 12.82
N ALA A 389 3.40 33.17 11.90
CA ALA A 389 2.61 33.80 10.85
C ALA A 389 1.99 32.74 9.91
N LEU A 390 2.79 31.78 9.45
CA LEU A 390 2.34 30.67 8.61
C LEU A 390 1.21 29.87 9.27
N PHE A 391 1.36 29.53 10.55
CA PHE A 391 0.32 28.86 11.33
C PHE A 391 -0.97 29.69 11.36
N GLY A 392 -0.86 30.99 11.64
CA GLY A 392 -2.00 31.91 11.64
C GLY A 392 -2.71 32.03 10.29
N GLN A 393 -2.00 31.84 9.19
CA GLN A 393 -2.54 31.96 7.85
C GLN A 393 -3.11 30.66 7.26
N ILE A 394 -2.57 29.50 7.60
CA ILE A 394 -2.98 28.23 6.97
C ILE A 394 -3.95 27.44 7.86
N VAL A 395 -3.74 27.44 9.18
CA VAL A 395 -4.48 26.55 10.08
C VAL A 395 -5.84 27.15 10.42
N GLY A 396 -6.94 26.45 10.16
CA GLY A 396 -8.24 26.73 10.78
C GLY A 396 -9.44 26.78 9.84
N SER A 397 -10.62 26.59 10.44
CA SER A 397 -11.92 26.61 9.79
C SER A 397 -12.50 28.03 9.76
N TYR A 398 -13.15 28.36 8.65
CA TYR A 398 -13.94 29.59 8.54
C TYR A 398 -15.28 29.38 9.23
N GLU A 399 -15.51 30.08 10.34
CA GLU A 399 -16.74 30.01 11.14
C GLU A 399 -17.67 31.17 10.81
N ALA A 400 -18.96 30.89 10.61
CA ALA A 400 -19.98 31.92 10.42
C ALA A 400 -20.27 32.73 11.70
N LYS A 401 -20.04 32.11 12.87
CA LYS A 401 -20.36 32.68 14.19
C LYS A 401 -19.17 33.36 14.86
N ALA A 402 -17.99 33.33 14.25
CA ALA A 402 -16.83 34.08 14.71
C ALA A 402 -16.99 35.54 14.26
N GLN A 403 -17.34 36.42 15.21
CA GLN A 403 -17.62 37.87 15.06
C GLN A 403 -17.51 38.43 13.63
N ALA A 404 -18.67 38.57 12.98
CA ALA A 404 -18.83 39.46 11.84
C ALA A 404 -18.56 40.88 12.32
N ASP A 405 -17.46 41.46 11.87
CA ASP A 405 -17.25 42.90 11.95
C ASP A 405 -17.74 43.41 10.58
N ASP A 406 -18.51 44.50 10.55
CA ASP A 406 -19.27 44.98 9.37
C ASP A 406 -18.41 45.19 8.09
N LYS A 407 -17.09 45.07 8.18
CA LYS A 407 -16.11 45.29 7.11
C LYS A 407 -15.41 44.03 6.59
N ALA A 408 -15.63 42.85 7.16
CA ALA A 408 -14.82 41.66 6.85
C ALA A 408 -15.63 40.36 6.73
N GLY A 409 -16.53 40.29 5.74
CA GLY A 409 -17.16 39.06 5.24
C GLY A 409 -18.01 38.27 6.26
N ALA A 410 -18.75 37.28 5.75
CA ALA A 410 -19.67 36.48 6.58
C ALA A 410 -18.98 35.36 7.39
N TYR A 411 -17.68 35.09 7.17
CA TYR A 411 -16.97 33.97 7.80
C TYR A 411 -15.55 34.37 8.20
N LYS A 412 -15.11 33.96 9.39
CA LYS A 412 -13.75 34.20 9.91
C LYS A 412 -13.19 33.00 10.65
N ARG A 413 -11.86 32.88 10.71
CA ARG A 413 -11.17 31.94 11.60
C ARG A 413 -11.06 32.53 13.00
N LEU A 414 -11.12 31.68 14.03
CA LEU A 414 -10.83 32.10 15.40
C LEU A 414 -9.39 32.63 15.55
N PRO A 415 -9.12 33.54 16.50
CA PRO A 415 -7.77 34.07 16.69
C PRO A 415 -6.78 32.98 17.13
N VAL A 416 -5.51 33.15 16.77
CA VAL A 416 -4.40 32.36 17.34
C VAL A 416 -4.09 32.89 18.73
N THR A 417 -3.89 31.99 19.68
CA THR A 417 -3.34 32.33 20.99
C THR A 417 -1.87 31.95 21.05
N THR A 418 -1.03 32.85 21.57
CA THR A 418 0.41 32.61 21.77
C THR A 418 0.69 32.46 23.26
N LYS A 419 1.43 31.43 23.64
CA LYS A 419 1.78 31.14 25.04
C LYS A 419 3.23 30.71 25.16
N GLN A 420 3.83 30.95 26.32
CA GLN A 420 5.08 30.31 26.71
C GLN A 420 4.77 28.97 27.40
N GLY A 421 5.57 27.95 27.12
CA GLY A 421 5.44 26.60 27.68
C GLY A 421 6.72 26.13 28.37
N PRO A 422 6.73 24.87 28.83
CA PRO A 422 7.93 24.24 29.40
C PRO A 422 9.12 24.28 28.43
N ALA A 423 10.35 24.16 28.96
CA ALA A 423 11.58 24.20 28.16
C ALA A 423 11.75 25.47 27.31
N ASN A 424 11.24 26.62 27.79
CA ASN A 424 11.23 27.90 27.08
C ASN A 424 10.54 27.81 25.70
N ALA A 425 9.55 26.92 25.59
CA ALA A 425 8.82 26.73 24.35
C ALA A 425 7.91 27.93 24.06
N THR A 426 7.78 28.29 22.80
CA THR A 426 6.70 29.20 22.34
C THR A 426 5.68 28.40 21.57
N LEU A 427 4.41 28.57 21.93
CA LEU A 427 3.27 27.83 21.39
C LEU A 427 2.30 28.77 20.69
N TRP A 428 1.82 28.35 19.52
CA TRP A 428 0.67 28.93 18.84
C TRP A 428 -0.45 27.92 18.80
N GLN A 429 -1.63 28.30 19.27
CA GLN A 429 -2.78 27.41 19.35
C GLN A 429 -4.02 28.08 18.78
N ARG A 430 -4.78 27.33 17.98
CA ARG A 430 -6.07 27.76 17.42
C ARG A 430 -7.11 26.64 17.56
N PRO A 431 -8.29 26.90 18.13
CA PRO A 431 -9.41 25.97 18.07
C PRO A 431 -9.94 25.87 16.62
N VAL A 432 -10.10 24.66 16.13
CA VAL A 432 -10.61 24.38 14.78
C VAL A 432 -11.82 23.45 14.88
N SER A 433 -13.00 23.95 14.51
CA SER A 433 -14.24 23.20 14.57
C SER A 433 -14.16 21.92 13.73
N ALA A 434 -14.57 20.80 14.31
CA ALA A 434 -14.61 19.52 13.60
C ALA A 434 -15.52 18.52 14.33
N ARG A 435 -16.42 17.85 13.59
CA ARG A 435 -17.29 16.79 14.15
C ARG A 435 -16.51 15.70 14.88
N TYR A 436 -15.28 15.43 14.44
CA TYR A 436 -14.39 14.42 14.99
C TYR A 436 -13.22 15.03 15.79
N GLY A 437 -13.36 16.28 16.27
CA GLY A 437 -12.34 16.96 17.05
C GLY A 437 -11.96 16.20 18.33
N THR A 438 -10.73 16.36 18.81
CA THR A 438 -10.23 15.68 20.02
C THR A 438 -10.76 16.28 21.33
N ALA A 439 -11.28 17.52 21.30
CA ALA A 439 -11.82 18.21 22.46
C ALA A 439 -13.32 18.54 22.30
N GLN A 440 -14.03 18.69 23.43
CA GLN A 440 -15.39 19.20 23.48
C GLN A 440 -15.37 20.71 23.71
N SER A 441 -16.24 21.45 23.03
CA SER A 441 -16.34 22.91 23.15
C SER A 441 -17.09 23.37 24.41
N ALA A 442 -17.87 22.49 25.05
CA ALA A 442 -18.65 22.83 26.24
C ALA A 442 -17.80 23.48 27.34
N GLY A 443 -18.19 24.69 27.76
CA GLY A 443 -17.47 25.48 28.77
C GLY A 443 -16.31 26.34 28.23
N ALA A 444 -15.95 26.24 26.95
CA ALA A 444 -14.95 27.12 26.36
C ALA A 444 -15.54 28.52 26.03
N PRO A 445 -14.78 29.61 26.20
CA PRO A 445 -15.27 30.97 25.92
C PRO A 445 -15.62 31.20 24.46
N PHE A 446 -15.09 30.38 23.55
CA PHE A 446 -15.36 30.42 22.11
C PHE A 446 -16.41 29.39 21.66
N ALA A 447 -17.05 28.65 22.56
CA ALA A 447 -17.95 27.55 22.21
C ALA A 447 -19.09 27.98 21.28
N ALA A 448 -19.71 29.13 21.55
CA ALA A 448 -20.80 29.68 20.74
C ALA A 448 -20.37 30.08 19.31
N GLN A 449 -19.07 30.23 19.07
CA GLN A 449 -18.52 30.62 17.77
C GLN A 449 -18.24 29.43 16.85
N LEU A 450 -18.20 28.20 17.40
CA LEU A 450 -17.89 27.01 16.62
C LEU A 450 -19.13 26.46 15.91
N SER A 451 -18.92 25.91 14.72
CA SER A 451 -19.96 25.20 13.95
C SER A 451 -20.21 23.77 14.44
N SER A 452 -19.40 23.26 15.36
CA SER A 452 -19.50 21.91 15.94
C SER A 452 -19.24 21.93 17.45
N ASP A 453 -19.87 21.00 18.16
CA ASP A 453 -19.66 20.78 19.60
C ASP A 453 -18.28 20.19 19.93
N ARG A 454 -17.53 19.80 18.89
CA ARG A 454 -16.17 19.28 19.01
C ARG A 454 -15.20 20.12 18.17
N TYR A 455 -13.94 20.14 18.60
CA TYR A 455 -12.89 20.88 17.91
C TYR A 455 -11.52 20.24 18.12
N PHE A 456 -10.58 20.57 17.23
CA PHE A 456 -9.16 20.30 17.39
C PHE A 456 -8.48 21.52 18.03
N PRO A 457 -7.83 21.40 19.19
CA PRO A 457 -6.93 22.41 19.72
C PRO A 457 -5.60 22.34 18.96
N VAL A 458 -5.60 22.72 17.68
CA VAL A 458 -4.43 22.62 16.81
C VAL A 458 -3.32 23.50 17.38
N THR A 459 -2.14 22.92 17.54
CA THR A 459 -1.03 23.55 18.25
C THR A 459 0.29 23.34 17.51
N LEU A 460 1.04 24.41 17.36
CA LEU A 460 2.44 24.44 16.93
C LEU A 460 3.29 24.91 18.13
N ALA A 461 4.42 24.26 18.37
CA ALA A 461 5.38 24.66 19.39
C ALA A 461 6.80 24.61 18.85
N ILE A 462 7.64 25.53 19.33
CA ILE A 462 9.09 25.51 19.12
C ILE A 462 9.76 25.53 20.48
N ALA A 463 10.60 24.54 20.76
CA ALA A 463 11.35 24.38 22.01
C ALA A 463 12.80 24.01 21.71
N GLY A 464 13.74 24.93 21.99
CA GLY A 464 15.13 24.77 21.57
C GLY A 464 15.24 24.70 20.04
N ASP A 465 15.82 23.63 19.53
CA ASP A 465 15.95 23.32 18.10
C ASP A 465 14.86 22.35 17.58
N VAL A 466 13.79 22.12 18.35
CA VAL A 466 12.72 21.16 18.01
C VAL A 466 11.42 21.88 17.70
N VAL A 467 10.81 21.54 16.57
CA VAL A 467 9.48 21.98 16.16
C VAL A 467 8.49 20.83 16.35
N VAL A 468 7.38 21.12 17.02
CA VAL A 468 6.34 20.14 17.34
C VAL A 468 5.00 20.67 16.85
N PHE A 469 4.24 19.86 16.12
CA PHE A 469 2.91 20.22 15.62
C PHE A 469 1.93 19.07 15.80
N SER A 470 0.71 19.36 16.26
CA SER A 470 -0.38 18.39 16.24
C SER A 470 -1.75 19.07 16.21
N PRO A 471 -2.76 18.46 15.57
CA PRO A 471 -4.15 18.82 15.79
C PRO A 471 -4.63 18.57 17.23
N ASP A 472 -3.91 17.78 18.02
CA ASP A 472 -4.20 17.52 19.43
C ASP A 472 -3.13 18.14 20.33
N ALA A 473 -3.46 19.27 20.98
CA ALA A 473 -2.58 19.96 21.94
C ALA A 473 -1.98 19.04 23.01
N ARG A 474 -2.71 17.99 23.43
CA ARG A 474 -2.21 17.06 24.46
C ARG A 474 -0.92 16.37 24.02
N LEU A 475 -0.80 16.03 22.74
CA LEU A 475 0.42 15.41 22.20
C LEU A 475 1.59 16.39 22.11
N VAL A 476 1.31 17.67 21.89
CA VAL A 476 2.33 18.73 21.93
C VAL A 476 2.83 18.89 23.37
N ASP A 477 1.92 18.93 24.34
CA ASP A 477 2.27 19.03 25.77
C ASP A 477 3.14 17.85 26.23
N ASP A 478 2.81 16.62 25.81
CA ASP A 478 3.64 15.43 26.11
C ASP A 478 5.06 15.57 25.53
N ALA A 479 5.17 16.01 24.28
CA ALA A 479 6.48 16.17 23.62
C ALA A 479 7.31 17.25 24.33
N LEU A 480 6.70 18.38 24.69
CA LEU A 480 7.36 19.42 25.48
C LEU A 480 7.80 18.92 26.86
N ALA A 481 7.02 18.02 27.47
CA ALA A 481 7.36 17.43 28.76
C ALA A 481 8.53 16.43 28.66
N VAL A 482 8.64 15.68 27.55
CA VAL A 482 9.84 14.88 27.22
C VAL A 482 11.06 15.76 27.01
N LEU A 483 10.94 16.84 26.22
CA LEU A 483 12.03 17.80 26.00
C LEU A 483 12.49 18.47 27.31
N ALA A 484 11.56 18.66 28.25
CA ALA A 484 11.85 19.13 29.61
C ALA A 484 12.39 18.03 30.55
N LYS A 485 12.65 16.82 30.04
CA LYS A 485 13.13 15.63 30.78
C LYS A 485 12.22 15.20 31.94
N ARG A 486 10.90 15.40 31.79
CA ARG A 486 9.89 15.04 32.80
C ARG A 486 9.23 13.68 32.54
N PHE A 487 9.27 13.20 31.31
CA PHE A 487 8.69 11.92 30.88
C PHE A 487 9.66 11.18 29.96
N PRO A 488 9.54 9.84 29.86
CA PRO A 488 10.38 9.04 28.98
C PRO A 488 10.12 9.34 27.50
N ALA A 489 11.17 9.20 26.71
CA ALA A 489 11.12 9.31 25.26
C ALA A 489 10.96 7.93 24.60
N VAL A 490 10.61 7.89 23.32
CA VAL A 490 10.64 6.64 22.53
C VAL A 490 12.03 6.01 22.56
N ALA A 491 13.10 6.82 22.48
CA ALA A 491 14.47 6.34 22.51
C ALA A 491 14.79 5.47 23.75
N ASP A 492 14.09 5.64 24.87
CA ASP A 492 14.33 4.89 26.10
C ASP A 492 13.91 3.41 25.99
N SER A 493 13.04 3.06 25.04
CA SER A 493 12.60 1.68 24.76
C SER A 493 13.25 1.05 23.53
N LEU A 494 14.04 1.81 22.76
CA LEU A 494 14.70 1.32 21.56
C LEU A 494 16.11 0.76 21.85
N PRO A 495 16.59 -0.22 21.06
CA PRO A 495 17.97 -0.67 21.11
C PRO A 495 18.95 0.48 20.77
N ARG A 496 19.83 0.81 21.73
CA ARG A 496 20.73 1.98 21.64
C ARG A 496 21.70 1.91 20.46
N ASP A 497 22.11 0.71 20.07
CA ASP A 497 23.04 0.43 18.97
C ASP A 497 22.40 0.56 17.57
N LYS A 498 21.07 0.66 17.50
CA LYS A 498 20.30 0.75 16.24
C LYS A 498 19.41 1.98 16.14
N THR A 499 19.41 2.85 17.15
CA THR A 499 18.44 3.96 17.26
C THR A 499 18.54 4.94 16.08
N ASP A 500 19.73 5.14 15.52
CA ASP A 500 19.96 5.97 14.33
C ASP A 500 19.27 5.42 13.07
N ARG A 501 19.12 4.09 12.97
CA ARG A 501 18.57 3.38 11.79
C ARG A 501 17.15 2.88 11.94
N ILE A 502 16.56 3.00 13.12
CA ILE A 502 15.14 2.66 13.34
C ILE A 502 14.29 3.74 12.65
N VAL A 503 13.44 3.30 11.72
CA VAL A 503 12.61 4.16 10.87
C VAL A 503 11.12 4.08 11.17
N LEU A 504 10.70 3.01 11.85
CA LEU A 504 9.32 2.80 12.27
C LEU A 504 9.32 2.07 13.62
N THR A 505 8.42 2.47 14.50
CA THR A 505 8.01 1.66 15.66
C THR A 505 6.49 1.57 15.69
N MET A 506 5.97 0.42 16.09
CA MET A 506 4.54 0.16 16.18
C MET A 506 4.22 -0.66 17.42
N THR A 507 3.17 -0.26 18.13
CA THR A 507 2.64 -0.93 19.31
C THR A 507 1.25 -1.46 18.99
N PRO A 508 1.11 -2.72 18.52
CA PRO A 508 -0.17 -3.28 18.10
C PRO A 508 -1.28 -3.17 19.16
N ALA A 509 -0.94 -3.35 20.43
CA ALA A 509 -1.87 -3.23 21.55
C ALA A 509 -2.47 -1.82 21.72
N SER A 510 -1.77 -0.77 21.27
CA SER A 510 -2.24 0.63 21.31
C SER A 510 -2.89 1.03 19.98
N LEU A 511 -2.36 0.54 18.86
CA LEU A 511 -2.87 0.83 17.52
C LEU A 511 -4.24 0.20 17.24
N ALA A 512 -4.42 -1.08 17.58
CA ALA A 512 -5.66 -1.78 17.26
C ALA A 512 -6.91 -1.17 17.94
N PRO A 513 -6.88 -0.80 19.24
CA PRO A 513 -7.99 -0.07 19.86
C PRO A 513 -8.23 1.31 19.27
N LEU A 514 -7.17 2.04 18.89
CA LEU A 514 -7.27 3.31 18.18
C LEU A 514 -8.03 3.15 16.86
N VAL A 515 -7.60 2.22 15.99
CA VAL A 515 -8.27 1.95 14.71
C VAL A 515 -9.72 1.51 14.92
N ARG A 516 -9.98 0.63 15.91
CA ARG A 516 -11.34 0.17 16.22
C ARG A 516 -12.26 1.32 16.63
N ARG A 517 -11.76 2.23 17.49
CA ARG A 517 -12.53 3.40 17.95
C ARG A 517 -12.87 4.33 16.80
N GLU A 518 -11.90 4.68 15.97
CA GLU A 518 -12.11 5.58 14.83
C GLU A 518 -13.05 4.96 13.78
N ALA A 519 -12.88 3.66 13.47
CA ALA A 519 -13.78 2.95 12.56
C ALA A 519 -15.22 2.90 13.10
N GLY A 520 -15.41 2.68 14.41
CA GLY A 520 -16.72 2.71 15.04
C GLY A 520 -17.35 4.11 15.05
N ALA A 521 -16.54 5.16 15.25
CA ALA A 521 -17.03 6.55 15.21
C ALA A 521 -17.46 6.99 13.81
N ALA A 522 -16.80 6.46 12.77
CA ALA A 522 -17.16 6.70 11.36
C ALA A 522 -18.39 5.89 10.89
N LEU A 523 -18.80 4.86 11.66
CA LEU A 523 -19.91 3.95 11.34
C LEU A 523 -20.95 3.97 12.47
N PRO A 524 -21.64 5.10 12.70
CA PRO A 524 -22.56 5.21 13.81
C PRO A 524 -23.79 4.31 13.57
N ALA A 525 -24.21 3.58 14.62
CA ALA A 525 -25.16 2.47 14.51
C ALA A 525 -26.55 2.87 13.98
N ASP A 526 -26.94 4.14 14.17
CA ASP A 526 -28.18 4.73 13.70
C ASP A 526 -28.18 5.06 12.20
N GLN A 527 -27.00 5.25 11.58
CA GLN A 527 -26.88 5.63 10.16
C GLN A 527 -26.27 4.52 9.30
N GLU A 528 -25.31 3.76 9.83
CA GLU A 528 -24.45 2.84 9.07
C GLU A 528 -24.48 1.40 9.61
N ALA A 529 -25.65 0.93 10.09
CA ALA A 529 -25.80 -0.37 10.77
C ALA A 529 -25.25 -1.57 9.97
N VAL A 530 -25.44 -1.59 8.64
CA VAL A 530 -24.96 -2.67 7.77
C VAL A 530 -23.43 -2.70 7.71
N PHE A 531 -22.79 -1.54 7.51
CA PHE A 531 -21.33 -1.46 7.46
C PHE A 531 -20.70 -1.66 8.85
N LEU A 532 -21.37 -1.21 9.91
CA LEU A 532 -20.94 -1.48 11.28
C LEU A 532 -20.96 -2.98 11.58
N ASN A 533 -22.01 -3.71 11.17
CA ASN A 533 -22.08 -5.17 11.33
C ASN A 533 -20.97 -5.86 10.52
N ALA A 534 -20.72 -5.43 9.27
CA ALA A 534 -19.61 -5.94 8.47
C ALA A 534 -18.25 -5.68 9.16
N ALA A 535 -18.04 -4.50 9.75
CA ALA A 535 -16.83 -4.19 10.50
C ALA A 535 -16.69 -5.03 11.78
N GLN A 536 -17.79 -5.24 12.52
CA GLN A 536 -17.82 -6.10 13.71
C GLN A 536 -17.52 -7.57 13.38
N THR A 537 -17.96 -8.03 12.22
CA THR A 537 -17.79 -9.41 11.77
C THR A 537 -16.39 -9.63 11.19
N HIS A 538 -15.89 -8.72 10.34
CA HIS A 538 -14.69 -8.96 9.55
C HIS A 538 -13.46 -8.17 10.01
N LEU A 539 -13.61 -6.96 10.54
CA LEU A 539 -12.48 -6.08 10.89
C LEU A 539 -12.10 -6.20 12.37
N PHE A 540 -13.06 -6.10 13.28
CA PHE A 540 -12.77 -6.03 14.72
C PHE A 540 -12.10 -7.29 15.29
N PRO A 541 -12.42 -8.52 14.85
CA PRO A 541 -11.69 -9.71 15.27
C PRO A 541 -10.21 -9.68 14.84
N LYS A 542 -9.91 -9.15 13.64
CA LYS A 542 -8.54 -8.99 13.13
C LYS A 542 -7.76 -7.98 13.95
N LEU A 543 -8.38 -6.84 14.30
CA LEU A 543 -7.76 -5.86 15.21
C LEU A 543 -7.50 -6.47 16.60
N LYS A 544 -8.42 -7.29 17.11
CA LYS A 544 -8.24 -8.00 18.38
C LYS A 544 -7.08 -9.01 18.32
N ALA A 545 -6.90 -9.70 17.18
CA ALA A 545 -5.76 -10.58 16.97
C ALA A 545 -4.45 -9.79 16.90
N LEU A 546 -4.42 -8.70 16.12
CA LEU A 546 -3.28 -7.80 16.00
C LEU A 546 -2.83 -7.25 17.37
N ALA A 547 -3.76 -6.87 18.25
CA ALA A 547 -3.46 -6.33 19.57
C ALA A 547 -2.65 -7.27 20.49
N ARG A 548 -2.57 -8.58 20.18
CA ARG A 548 -1.83 -9.58 20.97
C ARG A 548 -0.35 -9.66 20.62
N TYR A 549 0.07 -9.02 19.53
CA TYR A 549 1.45 -9.00 19.09
C TYR A 549 2.26 -7.99 19.89
N ALA A 550 3.52 -8.34 20.16
CA ALA A 550 4.46 -7.47 20.86
C ALA A 550 4.77 -6.20 20.03
N PRO A 551 5.24 -5.12 20.67
CA PRO A 551 5.77 -3.96 19.96
C PRO A 551 6.87 -4.38 18.99
N VAL A 552 6.91 -3.71 17.84
CA VAL A 552 7.84 -4.00 16.76
C VAL A 552 8.49 -2.71 16.28
N SER A 553 9.78 -2.77 15.96
CA SER A 553 10.52 -1.69 15.32
C SER A 553 11.17 -2.17 14.03
N LEU A 554 11.24 -1.31 13.02
CA LEU A 554 11.92 -1.56 11.75
C LEU A 554 13.21 -0.78 11.72
N ALA A 555 14.31 -1.47 11.48
CA ALA A 555 15.62 -0.88 11.26
C ALA A 555 16.09 -1.13 9.83
N LEU A 556 16.70 -0.12 9.20
CA LEU A 556 17.41 -0.30 7.94
C LEU A 556 18.78 -0.94 8.20
N ASP A 557 19.05 -2.05 7.53
CA ASP A 557 20.32 -2.79 7.66
C ASP A 557 21.36 -2.22 6.72
N GLY A 558 22.54 -1.93 7.26
CA GLY A 558 23.47 -1.04 6.58
C GLY A 558 22.92 0.39 6.54
N GLY A 559 23.81 1.38 6.46
CA GLY A 559 23.36 2.77 6.31
C GLY A 559 22.71 3.03 4.95
N VAL A 560 22.53 4.30 4.62
CA VAL A 560 22.15 4.73 3.27
C VAL A 560 23.13 4.12 2.24
N PRO A 561 22.63 3.45 1.18
CA PRO A 561 23.48 2.81 0.19
C PRO A 561 24.25 3.84 -0.66
N SER A 562 25.37 3.44 -1.27
CA SER A 562 26.17 4.33 -2.13
C SER A 562 25.53 4.63 -3.49
N SER A 563 24.60 3.79 -3.92
CA SER A 563 23.83 3.94 -5.15
C SER A 563 22.40 3.49 -4.91
N ARG A 564 21.49 3.87 -5.81
CA ARG A 564 20.09 3.43 -5.78
C ARG A 564 20.02 1.90 -5.67
N GLY A 565 19.29 1.38 -4.67
CA GLY A 565 19.25 -0.06 -4.43
C GLY A 565 18.40 -0.48 -3.23
N TRP A 566 18.19 -1.79 -3.13
CA TRP A 566 17.43 -2.42 -2.04
C TRP A 566 18.28 -2.53 -0.78
N VAL A 567 17.79 -1.94 0.31
CA VAL A 567 18.37 -2.00 1.65
C VAL A 567 17.53 -2.97 2.49
N PRO A 568 18.11 -4.04 3.07
CA PRO A 568 17.36 -4.95 3.91
C PRO A 568 16.77 -4.24 5.13
N VAL A 569 15.63 -4.73 5.61
CA VAL A 569 14.92 -4.21 6.78
C VAL A 569 14.85 -5.31 7.83
N THR A 570 15.41 -5.04 9.01
CA THR A 570 15.31 -5.92 10.17
C THR A 570 14.10 -5.55 11.03
N TRP A 571 13.30 -6.57 11.36
CA TRP A 571 12.17 -6.48 12.28
C TRP A 571 12.64 -6.83 13.70
N LEU A 572 12.62 -5.83 14.59
CA LEU A 572 13.00 -5.96 16.00
C LEU A 572 11.72 -6.15 16.83
N SER A 573 11.60 -7.27 17.53
CA SER A 573 10.47 -7.57 18.43
C SER A 573 10.97 -8.35 19.64
N SER A 574 10.45 -8.03 20.83
CA SER A 574 10.74 -8.74 22.09
C SER A 574 9.77 -9.89 22.39
N GLY A 575 8.79 -10.15 21.52
CA GLY A 575 7.76 -11.17 21.73
C GLY A 575 7.39 -12.00 20.49
N ARG A 576 6.49 -12.97 20.72
CA ARG A 576 6.11 -14.05 19.77
C ARG A 576 5.61 -13.54 18.42
N GLY A 577 5.99 -14.25 17.34
CA GLY A 577 5.20 -14.33 16.09
C GLY A 577 5.59 -13.42 14.93
N LEU A 578 6.65 -12.63 15.07
CA LEU A 578 7.31 -11.95 13.95
C LEU A 578 8.59 -12.73 13.57
N PRO A 579 9.05 -12.68 12.31
CA PRO A 579 10.38 -13.18 11.98
C PRO A 579 11.37 -12.46 12.90
N ALA A 580 12.01 -13.20 13.80
CA ALA A 580 13.20 -12.70 14.47
C ALA A 580 14.22 -12.48 13.34
N GLY A 581 14.43 -11.22 12.96
CA GLY A 581 15.60 -10.85 12.17
C GLY A 581 16.80 -11.25 13.01
N GLY A 582 17.56 -12.23 12.52
CA GLY A 582 18.71 -12.77 13.22
C GLY A 582 19.68 -11.67 13.65
N ASP A 583 20.49 -12.00 14.64
CA ASP A 583 21.25 -11.12 15.53
C ASP A 583 22.39 -10.32 14.84
N GLY A 584 22.32 -10.08 13.53
CA GLY A 584 23.25 -9.22 12.80
C GLY A 584 24.59 -9.85 12.43
N THR A 585 24.67 -11.18 12.26
CA THR A 585 25.90 -11.82 11.77
C THR A 585 25.80 -12.17 10.27
N PRO A 586 26.63 -11.61 9.38
CA PRO A 586 26.68 -11.98 7.96
C PRO A 586 27.23 -13.41 7.73
N PRO A 587 26.89 -14.08 6.62
CA PRO A 587 27.48 -15.37 6.24
C PRO A 587 28.91 -15.17 5.72
N ALA A 588 29.81 -16.14 6.00
CA ALA A 588 31.12 -16.18 5.37
C ALA A 588 30.98 -16.52 3.87
N PRO A 589 31.72 -15.83 2.97
CA PRO A 589 31.60 -16.04 1.52
C PRO A 589 32.23 -17.36 1.05
N THR A 590 31.66 -17.85 -0.03
CA THR A 590 31.94 -19.07 -0.82
C THR A 590 33.33 -19.12 -1.47
N ASP A 591 33.96 -20.30 -1.50
CA ASP A 591 34.98 -20.63 -2.51
C ASP A 591 34.47 -21.72 -3.46
N THR A 592 34.17 -21.31 -4.70
CA THR A 592 34.16 -22.20 -5.86
C THR A 592 35.45 -22.00 -6.65
N ALA A 593 36.29 -23.04 -6.68
CA ALA A 593 36.92 -23.63 -7.87
C ALA A 593 38.37 -24.06 -7.62
N ALA A 594 38.60 -25.38 -7.55
CA ALA A 594 39.62 -26.06 -8.35
C ALA A 594 39.48 -27.58 -8.18
N ALA A 595 39.06 -28.25 -9.26
CA ALA A 595 39.28 -29.67 -9.42
C ALA A 595 40.76 -29.92 -9.71
N SER A 596 41.42 -30.75 -8.91
CA SER A 596 42.57 -31.58 -9.32
C SER A 596 42.70 -32.74 -8.33
N ALA A 597 42.93 -33.94 -8.87
CA ALA A 597 42.92 -35.24 -8.20
C ALA A 597 44.20 -35.48 -7.33
N PRO A 598 44.35 -36.65 -6.68
CA PRO A 598 44.92 -36.79 -5.33
C PRO A 598 46.42 -37.08 -5.29
N SER A 599 47.06 -36.83 -4.14
CA SER A 599 48.31 -37.50 -3.78
C SER A 599 48.42 -37.80 -2.27
N ALA A 600 48.48 -39.10 -1.99
CA ALA A 600 49.35 -39.78 -1.03
C ALA A 600 49.32 -39.38 0.47
N ALA A 601 48.94 -40.37 1.29
CA ALA A 601 49.43 -40.57 2.66
C ALA A 601 50.98 -40.73 2.69
N PRO A 602 51.63 -40.57 3.86
CA PRO A 602 51.77 -41.69 4.81
C PRO A 602 51.45 -41.26 6.26
N ALA A 603 50.79 -42.12 7.06
CA ALA A 603 51.40 -43.11 7.96
C ALA A 603 52.25 -42.49 9.08
N ASP A 604 51.73 -42.47 10.31
CA ASP A 604 52.23 -43.36 11.37
C ASP A 604 51.36 -43.29 12.64
N ALA A 605 50.94 -44.46 13.09
CA ALA A 605 50.47 -44.77 14.45
C ALA A 605 51.73 -44.95 15.37
N PRO A 606 51.67 -45.23 16.69
CA PRO A 606 50.64 -45.94 17.48
C PRO A 606 50.20 -45.16 18.75
N ALA A 607 48.96 -45.30 19.24
CA ALA A 607 48.39 -46.41 20.04
C ALA A 607 49.09 -46.67 21.39
N THR A 608 48.40 -46.29 22.48
CA THR A 608 48.33 -46.98 23.79
C THR A 608 47.03 -46.50 24.47
N GLU A 609 46.03 -47.37 24.57
CA GLU A 609 45.62 -48.07 25.83
C GLU A 609 44.99 -47.10 26.84
N ALA A 610 43.66 -46.96 26.85
CA ALA A 610 42.70 -47.79 27.61
C ALA A 610 42.83 -47.65 29.13
N ALA A 611 41.86 -46.95 29.74
CA ALA A 611 41.18 -47.35 30.99
C ALA A 611 40.13 -46.31 31.38
N ALA A 612 38.86 -46.68 31.20
CA ALA A 612 37.77 -46.21 32.07
C ALA A 612 37.73 -47.12 33.32
N PRO A 613 36.74 -47.03 34.22
CA PRO A 613 36.05 -45.88 34.83
C PRO A 613 36.01 -46.03 36.37
N VAL A 614 35.72 -44.97 37.14
CA VAL A 614 35.04 -45.16 38.45
C VAL A 614 34.10 -43.98 38.74
N ALA A 615 32.88 -44.33 39.07
CA ALA A 615 31.78 -43.48 39.52
C ALA A 615 31.86 -43.19 41.02
N ALA A 616 31.24 -42.08 41.46
CA ALA A 616 30.20 -42.04 42.50
C ALA A 616 30.16 -40.69 43.23
N ASP A 617 28.96 -40.10 43.20
CA ASP A 617 28.21 -39.50 44.32
C ASP A 617 28.87 -38.49 45.26
N ASN A 618 28.34 -37.26 45.24
CA ASN A 618 27.45 -36.71 46.28
C ASN A 618 27.22 -35.21 45.99
N VAL A 619 25.98 -34.75 45.79
CA VAL A 619 25.07 -34.25 46.85
C VAL A 619 25.73 -33.18 47.72
N SER A 620 25.39 -31.91 47.46
CA SER A 620 24.65 -31.03 48.40
C SER A 620 25.08 -29.56 48.30
N THR A 621 24.05 -28.71 48.20
CA THR A 621 23.90 -27.36 48.81
C THR A 621 25.01 -26.31 48.64
N GLN A 622 24.76 -25.31 47.80
CA GLN A 622 24.12 -24.04 48.18
C GLN A 622 23.61 -23.30 46.95
#